data_AF-A0A6J7I6D8-F1
#
_entry.id   AF-A0A6J7I6D8-F1
#
_cell.length_a   1.000
_cell.length_b   1.000
_cell.length_c   1.000
_cell.angle_alpha   90.00
_cell.angle_beta   90.00
_cell.angle_gamma   90.00
#
_symmetry.space_group_name_H-M   'P 1'
#
loop_
_entity.id
_entity.type
_entity.pdbx_description
1 polymer ?
#
loop_
_entity_poly.entity_id
_entity_poly.type
_entity_poly.pdbx_seq_one_letter_code
_entity_poly.pdbx_strand_id
1 'polypeptide(L)'
;MRVSIRRTVVAGATAGLTLLIALPTVGPSQARTGQPPRLALVSAQGWHSAANPAEQPARIAFALAYRAANDGYRAAVAAARFAFTHDPIVVSELAARTPVVASSTDPALIIAAGDAYAAAIAEPLAARVAAIDLATAAWLMAIDAAYTTYDTATTSPDEATARATFRASVRAAQVTFKAQTRAANAGFKISAASAHATQRAAINVALEIYLASVKDTGDQEVFEASIAAARAAFRTAADVVAATAARRAAESAARAGYQLSLGAARDAFFAATGHNPHRTRPLLPRV
;
A
#
# COMPACT_ATOMS: atom_id res chain seq x y z
N MET A 1 35.92 -21.43 35.55
CA MET A 1 36.92 -20.66 34.79
C MET A 1 36.25 -19.36 34.36
N ARG A 2 36.75 -18.20 34.82
CA ARG A 2 36.07 -16.89 34.78
C ARG A 2 36.03 -16.32 33.36
N VAL A 3 34.87 -15.86 32.90
CA VAL A 3 34.78 -14.93 31.77
C VAL A 3 34.38 -13.55 32.30
N SER A 4 35.27 -12.59 32.09
CA SER A 4 35.17 -11.21 32.53
C SER A 4 34.33 -10.41 31.54
N ILE A 5 33.25 -9.78 32.00
CA ILE A 5 32.48 -8.80 31.20
C ILE A 5 33.03 -7.42 31.56
N ARG A 6 33.80 -6.81 30.66
CA ARG A 6 34.13 -5.39 30.76
C ARG A 6 32.94 -4.58 30.28
N ARG A 7 32.29 -3.89 31.21
CA ARG A 7 31.40 -2.75 30.94
C ARG A 7 32.26 -1.58 30.46
N THR A 8 31.92 -1.02 29.32
CA THR A 8 32.33 0.32 28.92
C THR A 8 31.06 1.14 28.74
N VAL A 9 30.89 2.16 29.60
CA VAL A 9 29.88 3.21 29.47
C VAL A 9 30.65 4.52 29.34
N VAL A 10 30.54 5.20 28.19
CA VAL A 10 30.72 6.65 27.96
C VAL A 10 29.94 6.97 26.67
N ALA A 11 28.72 7.48 26.76
CA ALA A 11 28.30 8.90 26.79
C ALA A 11 28.29 9.60 25.41
N GLY A 12 27.08 9.98 24.98
CA GLY A 12 26.70 11.16 24.18
C GLY A 12 27.46 11.49 22.89
N ALA A 13 26.81 11.30 21.73
CA ALA A 13 26.85 12.24 20.61
C ALA A 13 25.75 11.89 19.59
N THR A 14 24.86 12.85 19.33
CA THR A 14 23.99 12.90 18.15
C THR A 14 24.85 12.89 16.88
N ALA A 15 24.78 11.83 16.09
CA ALA A 15 25.29 11.80 14.71
C ALA A 15 24.53 10.76 13.88
N GLY A 16 24.21 11.13 12.65
CA GLY A 16 23.29 10.43 11.76
C GLY A 16 23.61 8.96 11.53
N LEU A 17 22.56 8.15 11.61
CA LEU A 17 22.59 6.72 11.34
C LEU A 17 22.46 6.52 9.83
N THR A 18 23.59 6.55 9.11
CA THR A 18 23.67 6.05 7.74
C THR A 18 23.65 4.52 7.81
N LEU A 19 22.47 3.92 7.66
CA LEU A 19 22.31 2.47 7.60
C LEU A 19 22.84 1.96 6.25
N LEU A 20 24.10 1.53 6.23
CA LEU A 20 24.69 0.82 5.09
C LEU A 20 24.16 -0.63 5.09
N ILE A 21 23.07 -0.87 4.37
CA ILE A 21 22.56 -2.23 4.16
C ILE A 21 23.44 -2.91 3.10
N ALA A 22 24.32 -3.80 3.55
CA ALA A 22 25.00 -4.74 2.67
C ALA A 22 23.96 -5.70 2.05
N LEU A 23 23.71 -5.55 0.74
CA LEU A 23 22.89 -6.48 -0.02
C LEU A 23 23.65 -7.82 -0.17
N PRO A 24 23.02 -8.98 0.09
CA PRO A 24 23.63 -10.26 -0.24
C PRO A 24 23.77 -10.39 -1.76
N THR A 25 24.99 -10.61 -2.25
CA THR A 25 25.27 -11.02 -3.61
C THR A 25 24.73 -12.43 -3.85
N VAL A 26 23.57 -12.53 -4.49
CA VAL A 26 23.06 -13.80 -5.00
C VAL A 26 23.84 -14.14 -6.27
N GLY A 27 24.55 -15.27 -6.25
CA GLY A 27 25.35 -15.77 -7.38
C GLY A 27 24.50 -16.11 -8.62
N PRO A 28 25.13 -16.22 -9.80
CA PRO A 28 24.42 -16.41 -11.06
C PRO A 28 23.73 -17.77 -11.12
N SER A 29 22.39 -17.78 -11.13
CA SER A 29 21.62 -18.99 -11.42
C SER A 29 21.76 -19.38 -12.89
N GLN A 30 22.12 -20.64 -13.13
CA GLN A 30 22.44 -21.23 -14.42
C GLN A 30 21.42 -20.92 -15.53
N ALA A 31 21.96 -20.63 -16.72
CA ALA A 31 21.22 -20.45 -17.96
C ALA A 31 20.51 -21.74 -18.37
N ARG A 32 19.17 -21.71 -18.42
CA ARG A 32 18.40 -22.65 -19.25
C ARG A 32 18.40 -22.13 -20.69
N THR A 33 19.21 -22.77 -21.51
CA THR A 33 19.16 -22.72 -22.98
C THR A 33 17.82 -23.26 -23.46
N GLY A 34 17.12 -22.49 -24.29
CA GLY A 34 15.98 -22.97 -25.07
C GLY A 34 14.75 -22.07 -24.97
N GLN A 35 14.58 -21.23 -25.98
CA GLN A 35 13.40 -20.42 -26.31
C GLN A 35 13.13 -19.17 -25.44
N PRO A 36 13.11 -17.96 -26.03
CA PRO A 36 12.62 -16.78 -25.33
C PRO A 36 11.13 -16.97 -25.03
N PRO A 37 10.67 -16.68 -23.80
CA PRO A 37 9.26 -16.74 -23.48
C PRO A 37 8.52 -15.73 -24.38
N ARG A 38 7.57 -16.22 -25.18
CA ARG A 38 6.59 -15.36 -25.86
C ARG A 38 5.80 -14.62 -24.77
N LEU A 39 6.20 -13.39 -24.50
CA LEU A 39 5.38 -12.45 -23.76
C LEU A 39 4.09 -12.27 -24.57
N ALA A 40 2.97 -12.77 -24.07
CA ALA A 40 1.64 -12.42 -24.57
C ALA A 40 1.35 -10.94 -24.25
N LEU A 41 2.06 -10.05 -24.94
CA LEU A 41 1.76 -8.64 -25.04
C LEU A 41 0.54 -8.53 -25.98
N VAL A 42 -0.62 -8.34 -25.37
CA VAL A 42 -1.79 -7.60 -25.86
C VAL A 42 -1.79 -7.29 -27.37
N SER A 43 -2.65 -8.02 -28.11
CA SER A 43 -3.19 -7.78 -29.47
C SER A 43 -2.28 -7.20 -30.56
N ALA A 44 -2.10 -7.99 -31.62
CA ALA A 44 -1.31 -7.73 -32.83
C ALA A 44 -1.88 -6.65 -33.79
N GLN A 45 -2.84 -5.83 -33.38
CA GLN A 45 -3.46 -4.83 -34.25
C GLN A 45 -3.46 -3.45 -33.59
N GLY A 46 -2.55 -2.59 -34.05
CA GLY A 46 -2.77 -1.15 -33.98
C GLY A 46 -1.54 -0.23 -34.02
N TRP A 47 -0.32 -0.73 -33.79
CA TRP A 47 0.77 0.18 -33.39
C TRP A 47 2.16 -0.04 -34.00
N HIS A 48 2.41 -1.15 -34.67
CA HIS A 48 3.75 -1.45 -35.15
C HIS A 48 3.82 -1.14 -36.64
N SER A 49 4.36 0.02 -37.00
CA SER A 49 4.97 0.11 -38.32
C SER A 49 6.13 -0.89 -38.28
N ALA A 50 6.18 -1.85 -39.20
CA ALA A 50 7.38 -2.65 -39.44
C ALA A 50 8.58 -1.79 -39.94
N ALA A 51 8.45 -0.45 -39.90
CA ALA A 51 9.33 0.52 -40.52
C ALA A 51 10.31 1.19 -39.54
N ASN A 52 10.14 1.09 -38.21
CA ASN A 52 11.14 1.57 -37.25
C ASN A 52 11.94 0.41 -36.63
N PRO A 53 13.12 0.07 -37.16
CA PRO A 53 13.95 -1.01 -36.62
C PRO A 53 14.46 -0.74 -35.19
N ALA A 54 14.45 0.52 -34.73
CA ALA A 54 14.86 0.89 -33.37
C ALA A 54 13.79 0.60 -32.29
N GLU A 55 12.52 0.39 -32.69
CA GLU A 55 11.42 0.21 -31.73
C GLU A 55 11.56 -1.10 -30.93
N GLN A 56 11.85 -2.21 -31.60
CA GLN A 56 11.94 -3.52 -30.94
C GLN A 56 13.06 -3.61 -29.89
N PRO A 57 14.32 -3.18 -30.15
CA PRO A 57 15.34 -3.18 -29.12
C PRO A 57 15.01 -2.22 -27.96
N ALA A 58 14.43 -1.04 -28.24
CA ALA A 58 13.99 -0.10 -27.21
C ALA A 58 12.90 -0.70 -26.30
N ARG A 59 11.94 -1.45 -26.87
CA ARG A 59 10.90 -2.17 -26.10
C ARG A 59 11.49 -3.23 -25.17
N ILE A 60 12.45 -4.02 -25.66
CA ILE A 60 13.11 -5.06 -24.86
C ILE A 60 13.86 -4.40 -23.69
N ALA A 61 14.63 -3.35 -23.96
CA ALA A 61 15.36 -2.60 -22.95
C ALA A 61 14.40 -2.00 -21.90
N PHE A 62 13.30 -1.38 -22.33
CA PHE A 62 12.28 -0.86 -21.43
C PHE A 62 11.68 -1.97 -20.55
N ALA A 63 11.29 -3.11 -21.13
CA ALA A 63 10.68 -4.20 -20.39
C ALA A 63 11.62 -4.80 -19.33
N LEU A 64 12.92 -4.89 -19.63
CA LEU A 64 13.94 -5.35 -18.69
C LEU A 64 14.12 -4.35 -17.54
N ALA A 65 14.27 -3.06 -17.85
CA ALA A 65 14.40 -2.00 -16.85
C ALA A 65 13.16 -1.91 -15.95
N TYR A 66 11.96 -1.96 -16.53
CA TYR A 66 10.69 -1.97 -15.81
C TYR A 66 10.56 -3.18 -14.88
N ARG A 67 10.97 -4.37 -15.32
CA ARG A 67 10.98 -5.57 -14.48
C ARG A 67 11.95 -5.41 -13.30
N ALA A 68 13.19 -5.02 -13.57
CA ALA A 68 14.19 -4.81 -12.53
C ALA A 68 13.73 -3.77 -11.49
N ALA A 69 13.14 -2.66 -11.93
CA ALA A 69 12.58 -1.65 -11.05
C ALA A 69 11.45 -2.24 -10.18
N ASN A 70 10.53 -3.01 -10.75
CA ASN A 70 9.46 -3.66 -10.00
C ASN A 70 9.96 -4.68 -8.98
N ASP A 71 10.97 -5.46 -9.34
CA ASP A 71 11.55 -6.45 -8.43
C ASP A 71 12.22 -5.75 -7.24
N GLY A 72 12.98 -4.67 -7.49
CA GLY A 72 13.55 -3.82 -6.45
C GLY A 72 12.49 -3.19 -5.55
N TYR A 73 11.42 -2.63 -6.13
CA TYR A 73 10.29 -2.07 -5.38
C TYR A 73 9.62 -3.12 -4.49
N ARG A 74 9.30 -4.29 -5.04
CA ARG A 74 8.66 -5.38 -4.30
C ARG A 74 9.53 -5.87 -3.15
N ALA A 75 10.83 -6.04 -3.39
CA ALA A 75 11.79 -6.43 -2.36
C ALA A 75 11.86 -5.39 -1.24
N ALA A 76 11.95 -4.09 -1.57
CA ALA A 76 11.99 -3.00 -0.58
C ALA A 76 10.69 -2.91 0.23
N VAL A 77 9.52 -3.03 -0.41
CA VAL A 77 8.22 -3.05 0.29
C VAL A 77 8.08 -4.28 1.19
N ALA A 78 8.54 -5.45 0.73
CA ALA A 78 8.55 -6.66 1.55
C ALA A 78 9.44 -6.49 2.78
N ALA A 79 10.65 -5.94 2.61
CA ALA A 79 11.58 -5.66 3.70
C ALA A 79 10.99 -4.66 4.71
N ALA A 80 10.39 -3.55 4.24
CA ALA A 80 9.76 -2.56 5.13
C ALA A 80 8.60 -3.16 5.94
N ARG A 81 7.77 -4.01 5.30
CA ARG A 81 6.69 -4.72 5.99
C ARG A 81 7.23 -5.71 7.01
N PHE A 82 8.24 -6.48 6.63
CA PHE A 82 8.88 -7.45 7.52
C PHE A 82 9.49 -6.76 8.75
N ALA A 83 10.22 -5.66 8.55
CA ALA A 83 10.80 -4.88 9.63
C ALA A 83 9.73 -4.41 10.63
N PHE A 84 8.60 -3.88 10.13
CA PHE A 84 7.50 -3.46 10.98
C PHE A 84 6.85 -4.61 11.76
N THR A 85 6.61 -5.76 11.12
CA THR A 85 5.95 -6.90 11.80
C THR A 85 6.84 -7.60 12.81
N HIS A 86 8.17 -7.45 12.68
CA HIS A 86 9.16 -8.01 13.60
C HIS A 86 9.78 -6.96 14.52
N ASP A 87 9.25 -5.73 14.50
CA ASP A 87 9.65 -4.69 15.42
C ASP A 87 9.27 -5.11 16.86
N PRO A 88 10.21 -5.14 17.82
CA PRO A 88 9.94 -5.58 19.19
C PRO A 88 8.81 -4.81 19.88
N ILE A 89 8.66 -3.51 19.59
CA ILE A 89 7.57 -2.69 20.13
C ILE A 89 6.25 -3.17 19.53
N VAL A 90 6.17 -3.31 18.20
CA VAL A 90 4.94 -3.78 17.54
C VAL A 90 4.51 -5.15 18.06
N VAL A 91 5.45 -6.08 18.21
CA VAL A 91 5.17 -7.45 18.70
C VAL A 91 4.70 -7.43 20.16
N SER A 92 5.41 -6.71 21.04
CA SER A 92 5.06 -6.65 22.47
C SER A 92 3.73 -5.95 22.71
N GLU A 93 3.49 -4.83 22.05
CA GLU A 93 2.25 -4.04 22.17
C GLU A 93 1.05 -4.81 21.58
N LEU A 94 1.25 -5.54 20.49
CA LEU A 94 0.20 -6.42 19.96
C LEU A 94 -0.12 -7.54 20.95
N ALA A 95 0.90 -8.14 21.58
CA ALA A 95 0.73 -9.17 22.60
C ALA A 95 0.02 -8.64 23.85
N ALA A 96 0.23 -7.37 24.23
CA ALA A 96 -0.49 -6.72 25.33
C ALA A 96 -1.95 -6.41 24.98
N ARG A 97 -2.20 -5.86 23.78
CA ARG A 97 -3.55 -5.48 23.32
C ARG A 97 -4.45 -6.68 23.06
N THR A 98 -3.93 -7.72 22.42
CA THR A 98 -4.71 -8.87 21.93
C THR A 98 -5.57 -9.53 23.02
N PRO A 99 -5.06 -9.91 24.20
CA PRO A 99 -5.88 -10.53 25.24
C PRO A 99 -7.01 -9.60 25.69
N VAL A 100 -6.74 -8.30 25.88
CA VAL A 100 -7.76 -7.32 26.28
C VAL A 100 -8.91 -7.25 25.26
N VAL A 101 -8.60 -7.11 23.97
CA VAL A 101 -9.63 -7.05 22.92
C VAL A 101 -10.37 -8.39 22.77
N ALA A 102 -9.67 -9.51 23.01
CA ALA A 102 -10.22 -10.84 22.83
C ALA A 102 -11.22 -11.23 23.93
N SER A 103 -11.02 -10.78 25.18
CA SER A 103 -11.84 -11.20 26.32
C SER A 103 -12.65 -10.09 26.98
N SER A 104 -12.27 -8.81 26.85
CA SER A 104 -12.96 -7.75 27.60
C SER A 104 -14.41 -7.58 27.15
N THR A 105 -15.32 -7.52 28.11
CA THR A 105 -16.73 -7.17 27.90
C THR A 105 -16.99 -5.67 28.12
N ASP A 106 -15.96 -4.89 28.45
CA ASP A 106 -16.02 -3.44 28.61
C ASP A 106 -15.50 -2.74 27.34
N PRO A 107 -16.38 -2.03 26.60
CA PRO A 107 -15.97 -1.25 25.44
C PRO A 107 -14.87 -0.23 25.74
N ALA A 108 -14.85 0.36 26.93
CA ALA A 108 -13.87 1.39 27.30
C ALA A 108 -12.45 0.79 27.38
N LEU A 109 -12.30 -0.42 27.94
CA LEU A 109 -11.02 -1.14 27.96
C LEU A 109 -10.56 -1.53 26.56
N ILE A 110 -11.47 -1.94 25.68
CA ILE A 110 -11.16 -2.25 24.27
C ILE A 110 -10.64 -1.01 23.53
N ILE A 111 -11.27 0.14 23.74
CA ILE A 111 -10.85 1.43 23.17
C ILE A 111 -9.47 1.81 23.72
N ALA A 112 -9.30 1.82 25.05
CA ALA A 112 -8.05 2.20 25.69
C ALA A 112 -6.87 1.32 25.24
N ALA A 113 -7.07 0.00 25.12
CA ALA A 113 -6.05 -0.91 24.59
C ALA A 113 -5.75 -0.66 23.10
N GLY A 114 -6.75 -0.27 22.31
CA GLY A 114 -6.58 0.15 20.93
C GLY A 114 -5.76 1.42 20.79
N ASP A 115 -6.07 2.45 21.59
CA ASP A 115 -5.40 3.74 21.59
C ASP A 115 -3.97 3.64 22.10
N ALA A 116 -3.74 2.88 23.17
CA ALA A 116 -2.40 2.61 23.70
C ALA A 116 -1.52 1.92 22.66
N TYR A 117 -2.03 0.87 22.00
CA TYR A 117 -1.34 0.20 20.91
C TYR A 117 -1.03 1.16 19.76
N ALA A 118 -2.02 1.95 19.31
CA ALA A 118 -1.86 2.89 18.20
C ALA A 118 -0.79 3.96 18.51
N ALA A 119 -0.76 4.46 19.74
CA ALA A 119 0.25 5.40 20.21
C ALA A 119 1.65 4.75 20.23
N ALA A 120 1.76 3.54 20.79
CA ALA A 120 3.05 2.85 20.93
C ALA A 120 3.66 2.46 19.57
N ILE A 121 2.84 2.05 18.60
CA ILE A 121 3.33 1.68 17.25
C ILE A 121 3.46 2.86 16.29
N ALA A 122 3.19 4.10 16.72
CA ALA A 122 3.15 5.26 15.83
C ALA A 122 4.49 5.50 15.12
N GLU A 123 5.61 5.41 15.84
CA GLU A 123 6.95 5.58 15.28
C GLU A 123 7.35 4.43 14.34
N PRO A 124 7.26 3.13 14.73
CA PRO A 124 7.50 2.01 13.80
C PRO A 124 6.62 2.08 12.54
N LEU A 125 5.36 2.49 12.71
CA LEU A 125 4.43 2.68 11.60
C LEU A 125 4.89 3.80 10.65
N ALA A 126 5.32 4.93 11.19
CA ALA A 126 5.87 6.04 10.42
C ALA A 126 7.14 5.63 9.67
N ALA A 127 8.05 4.89 10.32
CA ALA A 127 9.26 4.36 9.68
C ALA A 127 8.93 3.43 8.50
N ARG A 128 7.95 2.53 8.67
CA ARG A 128 7.47 1.67 7.58
C ARG A 128 6.92 2.49 6.40
N VAL A 129 6.09 3.50 6.69
CA VAL A 129 5.50 4.35 5.66
C VAL A 129 6.59 5.11 4.91
N ALA A 130 7.54 5.72 5.61
CA ALA A 130 8.67 6.43 5.02
C ALA A 130 9.52 5.51 4.13
N ALA A 131 9.80 4.27 4.55
CA ALA A 131 10.53 3.29 3.76
C ALA A 131 9.78 2.90 2.46
N ILE A 132 8.45 2.73 2.53
CA ILE A 132 7.62 2.45 1.35
C ILE A 132 7.57 3.67 0.41
N ASP A 133 7.48 4.87 0.95
CA ASP A 133 7.48 6.10 0.15
C ASP A 133 8.83 6.30 -0.56
N LEU A 134 9.96 6.01 0.12
CA LEU A 134 11.30 6.01 -0.49
C LEU A 134 11.41 4.96 -1.60
N ALA A 135 10.95 3.73 -1.35
CA ALA A 135 10.93 2.67 -2.37
C ALA A 135 10.08 3.06 -3.58
N THR A 136 8.94 3.73 -3.35
CA THR A 136 8.06 4.25 -4.40
C THR A 136 8.77 5.33 -5.21
N ALA A 137 9.45 6.29 -4.56
CA ALA A 137 10.20 7.34 -5.23
C ALA A 137 11.31 6.76 -6.12
N ALA A 138 12.11 5.83 -5.60
CA ALA A 138 13.17 5.16 -6.35
C ALA A 138 12.62 4.39 -7.57
N TRP A 139 11.52 3.67 -7.38
CA TRP A 139 10.83 2.94 -8.45
C TRP A 139 10.31 3.86 -9.55
N LEU A 140 9.68 4.98 -9.18
CA LEU A 140 9.18 5.98 -10.13
C LEU A 140 10.32 6.63 -10.91
N MET A 141 11.43 6.97 -10.25
CA MET A 141 12.63 7.49 -10.93
C MET A 141 13.19 6.48 -11.94
N ALA A 142 13.28 5.20 -11.58
CA ALA A 142 13.77 4.16 -12.48
C ALA A 142 12.85 3.95 -13.69
N ILE A 143 11.52 3.98 -13.48
CA ILE A 143 10.54 3.90 -14.56
C ILE A 143 10.61 5.12 -15.48
N ASP A 144 10.77 6.32 -14.92
CA ASP A 144 10.88 7.55 -15.70
C ASP A 144 12.14 7.57 -16.55
N ALA A 145 13.26 7.09 -16.00
CA ALA A 145 14.48 6.88 -16.77
C ALA A 145 14.25 5.88 -17.92
N ALA A 146 13.60 4.74 -17.67
CA ALA A 146 13.29 3.75 -18.69
C ALA A 146 12.39 4.32 -19.79
N TYR A 147 11.36 5.10 -19.43
CA TYR A 147 10.49 5.78 -20.40
C TYR A 147 11.24 6.83 -21.20
N THR A 148 12.13 7.58 -20.58
CA THR A 148 12.91 8.62 -21.28
C THR A 148 13.78 7.98 -22.37
N THR A 149 14.48 6.89 -22.05
CA THR A 149 15.27 6.13 -23.02
C THR A 149 14.39 5.59 -24.15
N TYR A 150 13.21 5.05 -23.81
CA TYR A 150 12.27 4.53 -24.80
C TYR A 150 11.72 5.61 -25.73
N ASP A 151 11.23 6.72 -25.18
CA ASP A 151 10.61 7.80 -25.96
C ASP A 151 11.64 8.48 -26.88
N THR A 152 12.86 8.71 -26.40
CA THR A 152 13.96 9.27 -27.21
C THR A 152 14.32 8.37 -28.39
N ALA A 153 14.21 7.04 -28.22
CA ALA A 153 14.51 6.09 -29.28
C ALA A 153 13.36 5.88 -30.29
N THR A 154 12.13 6.27 -29.94
CA THR A 154 10.93 5.85 -30.70
C THR A 154 10.05 6.99 -31.18
N THR A 155 10.28 8.23 -30.73
CA THR A 155 9.44 9.39 -31.05
C THR A 155 10.25 10.66 -31.28
N SER A 156 9.59 11.72 -31.77
CA SER A 156 10.20 13.05 -31.86
C SER A 156 10.48 13.63 -30.46
N PRO A 157 11.43 14.58 -30.33
CA PRO A 157 11.72 15.24 -29.05
C PRO A 157 10.49 15.92 -28.42
N ASP A 158 9.64 16.53 -29.24
CA ASP A 158 8.42 17.20 -28.78
C ASP A 158 7.40 16.21 -28.21
N GLU A 159 7.19 15.08 -28.90
CA GLU A 159 6.29 14.04 -28.41
C GLU A 159 6.84 13.37 -27.15
N ALA A 160 8.15 13.13 -27.07
CA ALA A 160 8.81 12.60 -25.88
C ALA A 160 8.60 13.53 -24.66
N THR A 161 8.71 14.85 -24.87
CA THR A 161 8.46 15.87 -23.84
C THR A 161 7.00 15.90 -23.39
N ALA A 162 6.06 15.83 -24.33
CA ALA A 162 4.63 15.77 -24.03
C ALA A 162 4.28 14.50 -23.23
N ARG A 163 4.84 13.35 -23.60
CA ARG A 163 4.67 12.07 -22.88
C ARG A 163 5.22 12.14 -21.46
N ALA A 164 6.40 12.73 -21.26
CA ALA A 164 7.00 12.91 -19.95
C ALA A 164 6.12 13.79 -19.04
N THR A 165 5.65 14.93 -19.57
CA THR A 165 4.75 15.85 -18.87
C THR A 165 3.43 15.17 -18.51
N PHE A 166 2.82 14.44 -19.44
CA PHE A 166 1.59 13.69 -19.19
C PHE A 166 1.77 12.67 -18.06
N ARG A 167 2.83 11.85 -18.09
CA ARG A 167 3.12 10.88 -17.02
C ARG A 167 3.29 11.56 -15.66
N ALA A 168 4.01 12.68 -15.61
CA ALA A 168 4.19 13.45 -14.38
C ALA A 168 2.85 13.93 -13.79
N SER A 169 1.98 14.49 -14.63
CA SER A 169 0.63 14.93 -14.22
C SER A 169 -0.23 13.76 -13.71
N VAL A 170 -0.21 12.62 -14.40
CA VAL A 170 -0.96 11.43 -13.96
C VAL A 170 -0.46 10.92 -12.62
N ARG A 171 0.86 10.89 -12.39
CA ARG A 171 1.43 10.49 -11.09
C ARG A 171 1.02 11.44 -9.97
N ALA A 172 1.10 12.75 -10.20
CA ALA A 172 0.67 13.75 -9.22
C ALA A 172 -0.82 13.59 -8.84
N ALA A 173 -1.67 13.33 -9.83
CA ALA A 173 -3.08 13.03 -9.62
C ALA A 173 -3.30 11.74 -8.80
N GLN A 174 -2.55 10.67 -9.10
CA GLN A 174 -2.62 9.41 -8.36
C GLN A 174 -2.16 9.54 -6.90
N VAL A 175 -1.09 10.30 -6.63
CA VAL A 175 -0.60 10.56 -5.28
C VAL A 175 -1.68 11.27 -4.46
N THR A 176 -2.28 12.32 -5.02
CA THR A 176 -3.35 13.09 -4.39
C THR A 176 -4.57 12.22 -4.09
N PHE A 177 -5.03 11.44 -5.08
CA PHE A 177 -6.16 10.51 -4.92
C PHE A 177 -5.91 9.51 -3.78
N LYS A 178 -4.74 8.84 -3.78
CA LYS A 178 -4.38 7.89 -2.73
C LYS A 178 -4.28 8.53 -1.35
N ALA A 179 -3.74 9.75 -1.25
CA ALA A 179 -3.68 10.49 0.01
C ALA A 179 -5.08 10.79 0.55
N GLN A 180 -5.99 11.27 -0.29
CA GLN A 180 -7.38 11.56 0.08
C GLN A 180 -8.15 10.29 0.48
N THR A 181 -8.00 9.18 -0.25
CA THR A 181 -8.63 7.90 0.10
C THR A 181 -8.06 7.33 1.41
N ARG A 182 -6.75 7.47 1.68
CA ARG A 182 -6.15 7.08 2.97
C ARG A 182 -6.74 7.92 4.11
N ALA A 183 -6.84 9.23 3.94
CA ALA A 183 -7.41 10.14 4.92
C ALA A 183 -8.90 9.81 5.21
N ALA A 184 -9.70 9.56 4.17
CA ALA A 184 -11.10 9.17 4.31
C ALA A 184 -11.27 7.87 5.12
N ASN A 185 -10.41 6.87 4.85
CA ASN A 185 -10.42 5.61 5.61
C ASN A 185 -9.93 5.78 7.05
N ALA A 186 -8.96 6.65 7.30
CA ALA A 186 -8.53 6.97 8.66
C ALA A 186 -9.67 7.65 9.46
N GLY A 187 -10.35 8.63 8.86
CA GLY A 187 -11.50 9.30 9.46
C GLY A 187 -12.65 8.33 9.80
N PHE A 188 -12.94 7.37 8.92
CA PHE A 188 -13.90 6.31 9.21
C PHE A 188 -13.50 5.47 10.42
N LYS A 189 -12.24 5.02 10.49
CA LYS A 189 -11.75 4.18 11.60
C LYS A 189 -11.86 4.89 12.95
N ILE A 190 -11.51 6.18 12.99
CA ILE A 190 -11.62 7.01 14.21
C ILE A 190 -13.09 7.13 14.61
N SER A 191 -13.95 7.51 13.66
CA SER A 191 -15.37 7.78 13.94
C SER A 191 -16.15 6.51 14.34
N ALA A 192 -15.78 5.34 13.79
CA ALA A 192 -16.44 4.08 14.07
C ALA A 192 -15.79 3.28 15.23
N ALA A 193 -14.75 3.81 15.88
CA ALA A 193 -13.99 3.08 16.90
C ALA A 193 -14.86 2.67 18.09
N SER A 194 -15.72 3.58 18.58
CA SER A 194 -16.60 3.32 19.71
C SER A 194 -17.64 2.23 19.38
N ALA A 195 -18.36 2.35 18.26
CA ALA A 195 -19.31 1.32 17.85
C ALA A 195 -18.65 -0.04 17.63
N HIS A 196 -17.42 -0.07 17.08
CA HIS A 196 -16.68 -1.32 16.90
C HIS A 196 -16.28 -1.94 18.26
N ALA A 197 -15.89 -1.13 19.24
CA ALA A 197 -15.60 -1.60 20.59
C ALA A 197 -16.85 -2.19 21.27
N THR A 198 -18.00 -1.51 21.17
CA THR A 198 -19.29 -2.03 21.67
C THR A 198 -19.68 -3.34 21.00
N GLN A 199 -19.51 -3.43 19.68
CA GLN A 199 -19.76 -4.68 18.95
C GLN A 199 -18.86 -5.80 19.47
N ARG A 200 -17.56 -5.53 19.66
CA ARG A 200 -16.62 -6.54 20.14
C ARG A 200 -16.93 -7.00 21.56
N ALA A 201 -17.25 -6.07 22.46
CA ALA A 201 -17.69 -6.37 23.82
C ALA A 201 -18.93 -7.29 23.83
N ALA A 202 -19.94 -6.98 23.02
CA ALA A 202 -21.14 -7.83 22.91
C ALA A 202 -20.83 -9.25 22.39
N ILE A 203 -19.89 -9.36 21.44
CA ILE A 203 -19.39 -10.66 20.97
C ILE A 203 -18.67 -11.43 22.08
N ASN A 204 -17.86 -10.74 22.89
CA ASN A 204 -17.15 -11.37 24.01
C ASN A 204 -18.13 -11.86 25.09
N VAL A 205 -19.18 -11.10 25.41
CA VAL A 205 -20.26 -11.54 26.31
C VAL A 205 -20.94 -12.81 25.77
N ALA A 206 -21.32 -12.82 24.49
CA ALA A 206 -21.94 -13.99 23.88
C ALA A 206 -21.03 -15.22 23.94
N LEU A 207 -19.72 -15.03 23.73
CA LEU A 207 -18.72 -16.10 23.81
C LEU A 207 -18.57 -16.63 25.24
N GLU A 208 -18.53 -15.75 26.25
CA GLU A 208 -18.46 -16.16 27.66
C GLU A 208 -19.66 -17.01 28.07
N ILE A 209 -20.88 -16.60 27.68
CA ILE A 209 -22.12 -17.35 27.94
C ILE A 209 -22.05 -18.72 27.26
N TYR A 210 -21.69 -18.77 25.98
CA TYR A 210 -21.59 -20.02 25.24
C TYR A 210 -20.52 -20.96 25.83
N LEU A 211 -19.37 -20.44 26.24
CA LEU A 211 -18.30 -21.27 26.83
C LEU A 211 -18.69 -21.86 28.19
N ALA A 212 -19.51 -21.15 28.97
CA ALA A 212 -20.07 -21.60 30.25
C ALA A 212 -21.27 -22.54 30.10
N SER A 213 -21.87 -22.61 28.92
CA SER A 213 -23.05 -23.44 28.63
C SER A 213 -22.72 -24.92 28.47
N VAL A 214 -23.76 -25.75 28.32
CA VAL A 214 -23.62 -27.18 28.01
C VAL A 214 -23.23 -27.44 26.55
N LYS A 215 -23.33 -26.40 25.69
CA LYS A 215 -22.94 -26.39 24.27
C LYS A 215 -23.79 -27.34 23.44
N ASP A 216 -25.09 -27.37 23.73
CA ASP A 216 -26.05 -28.05 22.88
C ASP A 216 -26.45 -27.19 21.67
N THR A 217 -27.33 -27.72 20.81
CA THR A 217 -27.80 -27.00 19.62
C THR A 217 -28.51 -25.69 19.99
N GLY A 218 -29.24 -25.65 21.11
CA GLY A 218 -29.93 -24.44 21.57
C GLY A 218 -28.94 -23.35 22.00
N ASP A 219 -27.88 -23.71 22.72
CA ASP A 219 -26.80 -22.79 23.09
C ASP A 219 -26.09 -22.21 21.85
N GLN A 220 -25.86 -23.04 20.83
CA GLN A 220 -25.26 -22.59 19.57
C GLN A 220 -26.18 -21.60 18.84
N GLU A 221 -27.49 -21.87 18.75
CA GLU A 221 -28.46 -20.97 18.13
C GLU A 221 -28.50 -19.60 18.85
N VAL A 222 -28.49 -19.60 20.19
CA VAL A 222 -28.45 -18.37 21.00
C VAL A 222 -27.15 -17.60 20.76
N PHE A 223 -26.02 -18.28 20.69
CA PHE A 223 -24.74 -17.66 20.38
C PHE A 223 -24.75 -17.00 18.99
N GLU A 224 -25.16 -17.73 17.95
CA GLU A 224 -25.22 -17.21 16.58
C GLU A 224 -26.17 -16.02 16.45
N ALA A 225 -27.35 -16.09 17.10
CA ALA A 225 -28.31 -14.99 17.17
C ALA A 225 -27.69 -13.76 17.85
N SER A 226 -26.92 -13.94 18.92
CA SER A 226 -26.24 -12.85 19.63
C SER A 226 -25.16 -12.19 18.76
N ILE A 227 -24.38 -12.97 18.02
CA ILE A 227 -23.39 -12.44 17.06
C ILE A 227 -24.09 -11.67 15.94
N ALA A 228 -25.21 -12.18 15.42
CA ALA A 228 -26.00 -11.51 14.40
C ALA A 228 -26.58 -10.18 14.90
N ALA A 229 -27.11 -10.14 16.13
CA ALA A 229 -27.63 -8.94 16.77
C ALA A 229 -26.52 -7.88 16.96
N ALA A 230 -25.35 -8.27 17.48
CA ALA A 230 -24.22 -7.36 17.63
C ALA A 230 -23.77 -6.75 16.29
N ARG A 231 -23.72 -7.55 15.21
CA ARG A 231 -23.42 -7.08 13.84
C ARG A 231 -24.52 -6.20 13.26
N ALA A 232 -25.78 -6.45 13.58
CA ALA A 232 -26.89 -5.60 13.16
C ALA A 232 -26.80 -4.23 13.84
N ALA A 233 -26.63 -4.20 15.17
CA ALA A 233 -26.47 -2.98 15.95
C ALA A 233 -25.31 -2.12 15.46
N PHE A 234 -24.14 -2.72 15.17
CA PHE A 234 -23.02 -1.99 14.58
C PHE A 234 -23.35 -1.34 13.23
N ARG A 235 -24.04 -2.05 12.34
CA ARG A 235 -24.38 -1.53 11.00
C ARG A 235 -25.38 -0.39 11.03
N THR A 236 -26.25 -0.34 12.04
CA THR A 236 -27.28 0.69 12.20
C THR A 236 -26.90 1.79 13.18
N ALA A 237 -25.74 1.69 13.83
CA ALA A 237 -25.24 2.72 14.73
C ALA A 237 -25.07 4.06 13.98
N ALA A 238 -25.61 5.14 14.54
CA ALA A 238 -25.71 6.44 13.86
C ALA A 238 -24.34 7.00 13.47
N ASP A 239 -23.33 6.82 14.32
CA ASP A 239 -21.93 7.17 14.08
C ASP A 239 -21.33 6.36 12.91
N VAL A 240 -21.58 5.06 12.83
CA VAL A 240 -21.10 4.19 11.74
C VAL A 240 -21.76 4.56 10.41
N VAL A 241 -23.07 4.83 10.42
CA VAL A 241 -23.81 5.28 9.24
C VAL A 241 -23.27 6.62 8.75
N ALA A 242 -23.12 7.60 9.65
CA ALA A 242 -22.58 8.92 9.33
C ALA A 242 -21.13 8.83 8.83
N ALA A 243 -20.27 8.06 9.50
CA ALA A 243 -18.87 7.84 9.11
C ALA A 243 -18.77 7.16 7.74
N THR A 244 -19.65 6.20 7.46
CA THR A 244 -19.72 5.53 6.15
C THR A 244 -20.12 6.51 5.05
N ALA A 245 -21.12 7.36 5.31
CA ALA A 245 -21.56 8.40 4.37
C ALA A 245 -20.44 9.41 4.10
N ALA A 246 -19.77 9.89 5.16
CA ALA A 246 -18.63 10.81 5.05
C ALA A 246 -17.47 10.21 4.25
N ARG A 247 -17.12 8.94 4.52
CA ARG A 247 -16.09 8.23 3.74
C ARG A 247 -16.46 8.14 2.26
N ARG A 248 -17.70 7.73 1.94
CA ARG A 248 -18.19 7.63 0.54
C ARG A 248 -18.15 8.98 -0.16
N ALA A 249 -18.57 10.05 0.52
CA ALA A 249 -18.52 11.40 -0.03
C ALA A 249 -17.09 11.84 -0.32
N ALA A 250 -16.16 11.61 0.61
CA ALA A 250 -14.74 11.92 0.43
C ALA A 250 -14.08 11.12 -0.69
N GLU A 251 -14.38 9.82 -0.80
CA GLU A 251 -13.88 8.97 -1.90
C GLU A 251 -14.45 9.38 -3.26
N SER A 252 -15.73 9.78 -3.30
CA SER A 252 -16.36 10.31 -4.51
C SER A 252 -15.70 11.62 -4.95
N ALA A 253 -15.47 12.54 -4.01
CA ALA A 253 -14.79 13.81 -4.28
C ALA A 253 -13.35 13.58 -4.76
N ALA A 254 -12.62 12.65 -4.14
CA ALA A 254 -11.27 12.27 -4.57
C ALA A 254 -11.28 11.70 -6.00
N ARG A 255 -12.25 10.85 -6.33
CA ARG A 255 -12.41 10.29 -7.68
C ARG A 255 -12.71 11.38 -8.70
N ALA A 256 -13.59 12.34 -8.38
CA ALA A 256 -13.89 13.47 -9.25
C ALA A 256 -12.64 14.33 -9.50
N GLY A 257 -11.89 14.68 -8.44
CA GLY A 257 -10.62 15.42 -8.58
C GLY A 257 -9.58 14.69 -9.42
N TYR A 258 -9.46 13.37 -9.26
CA TYR A 258 -8.61 12.52 -10.10
C TYR A 258 -9.04 12.55 -11.57
N GLN A 259 -10.34 12.40 -11.86
CA GLN A 259 -10.86 12.43 -13.22
C GLN A 259 -10.64 13.79 -13.90
N LEU A 260 -10.86 14.90 -13.17
CA LEU A 260 -10.57 16.25 -13.67
C LEU A 260 -9.09 16.42 -14.00
N SER A 261 -8.20 15.97 -13.11
CA SER A 261 -6.75 16.03 -13.34
C SER A 261 -6.31 15.19 -14.55
N LEU A 262 -6.92 14.02 -14.75
CA LEU A 262 -6.68 13.18 -15.92
C LEU A 262 -7.19 13.84 -17.21
N GLY A 263 -8.36 14.49 -17.17
CA GLY A 263 -8.89 15.27 -18.29
C GLY A 263 -7.92 16.37 -18.70
N ALA A 264 -7.53 17.23 -17.75
CA ALA A 264 -6.58 18.32 -17.98
C ALA A 264 -5.24 17.82 -18.53
N ALA A 265 -4.72 16.70 -18.02
CA ALA A 265 -3.48 16.11 -18.53
C ALA A 265 -3.63 15.61 -19.98
N ARG A 266 -4.77 15.01 -20.33
CA ARG A 266 -5.04 14.57 -21.71
C ARG A 266 -5.20 15.74 -22.67
N ASP A 267 -5.90 16.79 -22.25
CA ASP A 267 -6.10 17.99 -23.06
C ASP A 267 -4.77 18.70 -23.33
N ALA A 268 -3.91 18.81 -22.31
CA ALA A 268 -2.56 19.36 -22.47
C ALA A 268 -1.70 18.50 -23.41
N PHE A 269 -1.80 17.18 -23.32
CA PHE A 269 -1.10 16.26 -24.24
C PHE A 269 -1.61 16.41 -25.68
N PHE A 270 -2.93 16.49 -25.87
CA PHE A 270 -3.54 16.66 -27.19
C PHE A 270 -3.15 18.02 -27.81
N ALA A 271 -3.16 19.10 -27.02
CA ALA A 271 -2.72 20.41 -27.46
C ALA A 271 -1.24 20.40 -27.92
N ALA A 272 -0.39 19.62 -27.25
CA ALA A 272 1.03 19.52 -27.58
C ALA A 272 1.34 18.63 -28.80
N THR A 273 0.52 17.61 -29.07
CA THR A 273 0.86 16.55 -30.05
C THR A 273 -0.14 16.41 -31.20
N GLY A 274 -1.31 17.04 -31.12
CA GLY A 274 -2.41 16.89 -32.07
C GLY A 274 -3.14 15.54 -31.99
N HIS A 275 -2.82 14.67 -31.02
CA HIS A 275 -3.47 13.38 -30.85
C HIS A 275 -3.57 12.94 -29.38
N ASN A 276 -4.47 11.99 -29.10
CA ASN A 276 -4.70 11.52 -27.73
C ASN A 276 -3.56 10.62 -27.21
N PRO A 277 -3.31 10.60 -25.88
CA PRO A 277 -2.28 9.77 -25.28
C PRO A 277 -2.62 8.27 -25.25
N HIS A 278 -3.83 7.84 -25.66
CA HIS A 278 -4.24 6.42 -25.74
C HIS A 278 -3.35 5.54 -26.65
N ARG A 279 -2.56 6.22 -27.48
CA ARG A 279 -1.48 5.73 -28.34
C ARG A 279 -0.26 5.22 -27.53
N THR A 280 -0.08 5.76 -26.34
CA THR A 280 0.83 5.29 -25.30
C THR A 280 -0.01 4.75 -24.16
N ARG A 281 -0.10 3.43 -23.97
CA ARG A 281 -0.41 2.95 -22.61
C ARG A 281 0.92 2.93 -21.87
N PRO A 282 1.33 3.99 -21.15
CA PRO A 282 2.31 3.77 -20.12
C PRO A 282 1.70 2.69 -19.21
N LEU A 283 2.50 1.67 -18.91
CA LEU A 283 2.21 0.67 -17.88
C LEU A 283 2.18 1.43 -16.55
N LEU A 284 1.08 2.15 -16.33
CA LEU A 284 0.79 2.75 -15.05
C LEU A 284 0.34 1.61 -14.13
N PRO A 285 0.82 1.59 -12.88
CA PRO A 285 0.33 0.64 -11.90
C PRO A 285 -1.19 0.81 -11.80
N ARG A 286 -1.92 -0.31 -11.93
CA ARG A 286 -3.36 -0.30 -11.65
C ARG A 286 -3.55 0.14 -10.20
N VAL A 287 -4.37 1.17 -10.01
CA VAL A 287 -4.83 1.65 -8.69
C VAL A 287 -5.85 0.66 -8.16
#